data_AF-A0A848D556-F1
#
_entry.id   AF-A0A848D556-F1
#
_cell.length_a   1.000
_cell.length_b   1.000
_cell.length_c   1.000
_cell.angle_alpha   90.00
_cell.angle_beta   90.00
_cell.angle_gamma   90.00
#
_symmetry.space_group_name_H-M   'P 1'
#
loop_
_entity.id
_entity.type
_entity.pdbx_description
1 polymer ?
#
loop_
_entity_poly.entity_id
_entity_poly.type
_entity_poly.pdbx_seq_one_letter_code
_entity_poly.pdbx_strand_id
1 'polypeptide(L)'
;MTTTTIPQPSHEQSTTAESTSMRQHQSGHLLGAADIRRIAADAGIKPTKKFGQNFVIDPGTVRKIVHESGVSQDDTVLEVGPGLGSLTLALLEAGTRVTAIEIDPALAQRLPGTVATFMPDASNRLHVINHDALTVTPDDVPELRDANHITLVANLPYNVATPIILTLLERFGQLDHFTVMVQKEVADRLAAKPGSKIYGTPSIKLAWYGHAERSALIGRNVFWPAPNVDSALVTFTRYPDGQLTLTQGEPPARDRVFTLIDAAFGQRRKTLHAALKHLVPQAAFEAANIDPTRRGETLTIDEFTRLAAACDRINADGREASA
;
A
#
# COMPACT_ATOMS: atom_id res chain seq x y z
N MET A 1 56.16 -60.94 -6.07
CA MET A 1 56.80 -59.62 -5.86
C MET A 1 55.69 -58.60 -5.70
N THR A 2 55.80 -57.79 -4.65
CA THR A 2 55.15 -56.50 -4.39
C THR A 2 53.62 -56.43 -4.30
N THR A 3 53.18 -56.63 -3.06
CA THR A 3 52.08 -55.98 -2.33
C THR A 3 51.90 -54.50 -2.67
N THR A 4 50.66 -54.01 -2.79
CA THR A 4 50.28 -52.65 -2.35
C THR A 4 48.80 -52.64 -1.99
N THR A 5 48.54 -52.51 -0.69
CA THR A 5 47.24 -52.31 -0.05
C THR A 5 46.85 -50.84 -0.18
N ILE A 6 45.63 -50.55 -0.66
CA ILE A 6 45.04 -49.20 -0.65
C ILE A 6 44.11 -49.10 0.57
N PRO A 7 44.22 -48.04 1.40
CA PRO A 7 43.33 -47.86 2.55
C PRO A 7 41.98 -47.24 2.13
N GLN A 8 40.89 -47.70 2.75
CA GLN A 8 39.60 -47.01 2.74
C GLN A 8 39.68 -45.71 3.54
N PRO A 9 39.08 -44.60 3.09
CA PRO A 9 38.78 -43.48 3.96
C PRO A 9 37.46 -43.73 4.67
N SER A 10 37.52 -43.65 6.00
CA SER A 10 36.37 -43.59 6.91
C SER A 10 35.99 -42.13 7.19
N HIS A 11 34.68 -41.90 7.29
CA HIS A 11 33.99 -40.76 7.90
C HIS A 11 34.05 -39.38 7.23
N GLU A 12 33.08 -39.13 6.36
CA GLU A 12 32.45 -37.82 6.18
C GLU A 12 30.92 -37.97 6.30
N GLN A 13 30.44 -38.08 7.54
CA GLN A 13 29.02 -37.99 7.89
C GLN A 13 28.89 -37.14 9.15
N SER A 14 29.25 -35.86 9.08
CA SER A 14 28.99 -34.93 10.20
C SER A 14 28.68 -33.49 9.78
N THR A 15 28.81 -33.12 8.51
CA THR A 15 28.65 -31.72 8.05
C THR A 15 27.28 -31.39 7.45
N THR A 16 26.49 -32.40 7.05
CA THR A 16 25.17 -32.18 6.43
C THR A 16 24.04 -32.03 7.45
N ALA A 17 24.09 -32.73 8.58
CA ALA A 17 23.06 -32.67 9.62
C ALA A 17 23.05 -31.31 10.35
N GLU A 18 24.22 -30.73 10.65
CA GLU A 18 24.34 -29.40 11.26
C GLU A 18 23.86 -28.30 10.31
N SER A 19 24.15 -28.39 9.01
CA SER A 19 23.67 -27.40 8.02
C SER A 19 22.15 -27.42 7.82
N THR A 20 21.51 -28.57 8.04
CA THR A 20 20.06 -28.76 7.91
C THR A 20 19.34 -28.35 9.20
N SER A 21 19.95 -28.62 10.35
CA SER A 21 19.52 -28.16 11.68
C SER A 21 19.63 -26.63 11.83
N MET A 22 20.70 -26.01 11.29
CA MET A 22 20.85 -24.55 11.28
C MET A 22 19.84 -23.86 10.35
N ARG A 23 19.47 -24.46 9.21
CA ARG A 23 18.40 -23.93 8.34
C ARG A 23 17.00 -24.08 8.94
N GLN A 24 16.78 -25.11 9.77
CA GLN A 24 15.49 -25.30 10.46
C GLN A 24 15.27 -24.32 11.63
N HIS A 25 16.34 -23.72 12.17
CA HIS A 25 16.23 -22.63 13.12
C HIS A 25 15.94 -21.25 12.49
N GLN A 26 15.95 -21.12 11.17
CA GLN A 26 15.78 -19.83 10.48
C GLN A 26 14.36 -19.53 9.98
N SER A 27 13.44 -20.51 9.91
CA SER A 27 12.05 -20.24 9.54
C SER A 27 11.23 -19.97 10.79
N GLY A 28 10.95 -18.70 11.10
CA GLY A 28 10.08 -18.33 12.21
C GLY A 28 8.68 -18.93 12.07
N HIS A 29 7.95 -19.04 13.19
CA HIS A 29 6.63 -19.66 13.19
C HIS A 29 5.55 -18.65 12.79
N LEU A 30 5.02 -18.77 11.57
CA LEU A 30 3.89 -17.96 11.11
C LEU A 30 2.56 -18.43 11.74
N LEU A 31 1.64 -17.49 11.94
CA LEU A 31 0.40 -17.73 12.68
C LEU A 31 -0.64 -18.47 11.85
N GLY A 32 -1.17 -19.56 12.41
CA GLY A 32 -2.38 -20.20 11.92
C GLY A 32 -3.65 -19.73 12.64
N ALA A 33 -4.79 -20.28 12.23
CA ALA A 33 -6.09 -19.96 12.83
C ALA A 33 -6.16 -20.25 14.35
N ALA A 34 -5.47 -21.28 14.83
CA ALA A 34 -5.43 -21.62 16.24
C ALA A 34 -4.66 -20.57 17.06
N ASP A 35 -3.49 -20.15 16.57
CA ASP A 35 -2.70 -19.10 17.21
C ASP A 35 -3.45 -17.79 17.26
N ILE A 36 -4.06 -17.37 16.14
CA ILE A 36 -4.82 -16.12 16.08
C ILE A 36 -5.94 -16.09 17.11
N ARG A 37 -6.71 -17.17 17.23
CA ARG A 37 -7.79 -17.26 18.23
C ARG A 37 -7.26 -17.25 19.65
N ARG A 38 -6.16 -17.97 19.91
CA ARG A 38 -5.51 -18.00 21.23
C ARG A 38 -4.97 -16.64 21.62
N ILE A 39 -4.19 -16.00 20.75
CA ILE A 39 -3.63 -14.66 20.97
C ILE A 39 -4.74 -13.65 21.25
N ALA A 40 -5.81 -13.66 20.44
CA ALA A 40 -6.97 -12.80 20.65
C ALA A 40 -7.64 -13.05 22.00
N ALA A 41 -7.88 -14.31 22.37
CA ALA A 41 -8.49 -14.68 23.64
C ALA A 41 -7.63 -14.25 24.84
N ASP A 42 -6.33 -14.53 24.80
CA ASP A 42 -5.36 -14.16 25.85
C ASP A 42 -5.30 -12.64 26.07
N ALA A 43 -5.47 -11.85 25.01
CA ALA A 43 -5.51 -10.39 25.08
C ALA A 43 -6.91 -9.81 25.36
N GLY A 44 -7.94 -10.64 25.47
CA GLY A 44 -9.33 -10.17 25.57
C GLY A 44 -9.84 -9.42 24.32
N ILE A 45 -9.17 -9.59 23.18
CA ILE A 45 -9.48 -8.92 21.92
C ILE A 45 -10.63 -9.65 21.22
N LYS A 46 -11.72 -8.92 20.97
CA LYS A 46 -12.82 -9.39 20.13
C LYS A 46 -12.79 -8.61 18.82
N PRO A 47 -12.81 -9.27 17.65
CA PRO A 47 -12.85 -8.58 16.37
C PRO A 47 -14.04 -7.60 16.32
N THR A 48 -13.76 -6.33 16.07
CA THR A 48 -14.78 -5.29 16.02
C THR A 48 -15.11 -4.92 14.58
N LYS A 49 -16.40 -4.70 14.30
CA LYS A 49 -16.84 -4.14 13.01
C LYS A 49 -16.41 -2.66 12.85
N LYS A 50 -16.22 -1.94 13.96
CA LYS A 50 -15.86 -0.51 13.98
C LYS A 50 -14.58 -0.23 13.18
N PHE A 51 -13.57 -1.07 13.35
CA PHE A 51 -12.27 -0.95 12.69
C PHE A 51 -12.11 -1.90 11.49
N GLY A 52 -13.16 -2.59 11.08
CA GLY A 52 -13.11 -3.52 9.94
C GLY A 52 -12.12 -4.67 10.12
N GLN A 53 -11.90 -5.13 11.36
CA GLN A 53 -10.88 -6.13 11.70
C GLN A 53 -11.21 -7.50 11.10
N ASN A 54 -10.37 -7.95 10.16
CA ASN A 54 -10.35 -9.30 9.62
C ASN A 54 -8.89 -9.78 9.62
N PHE A 55 -8.55 -10.69 10.53
CA PHE A 55 -7.19 -11.17 10.71
C PHE A 55 -6.88 -12.29 9.72
N VAL A 56 -5.73 -12.21 9.05
CA VAL A 56 -5.28 -13.29 8.15
C VAL A 56 -4.85 -14.50 9.00
N ILE A 57 -5.42 -15.67 8.71
CA ILE A 57 -5.20 -16.92 9.46
C ILE A 57 -4.46 -18.00 8.66
N ASP A 58 -3.98 -17.64 7.48
CA ASP A 58 -3.31 -18.55 6.54
C ASP A 58 -1.86 -18.10 6.27
N PRO A 59 -0.85 -18.86 6.72
CA PRO A 59 0.57 -18.59 6.45
C PRO A 59 0.90 -18.49 4.95
N GLY A 60 0.22 -19.28 4.10
CA GLY A 60 0.44 -19.24 2.65
C GLY A 60 0.08 -17.89 2.04
N THR A 61 -1.04 -17.31 2.49
CA THR A 61 -1.52 -16.00 2.07
C THR A 61 -0.54 -14.89 2.44
N VAL A 62 -0.04 -14.85 3.68
CA VAL A 62 0.91 -13.79 4.09
C VAL A 62 2.25 -13.92 3.36
N ARG A 63 2.75 -15.14 3.13
CA ARG A 63 3.95 -15.35 2.29
C ARG A 63 3.74 -14.90 0.85
N LYS A 64 2.55 -15.15 0.29
CA LYS A 64 2.19 -14.66 -1.03
C LYS A 64 2.20 -13.12 -1.08
N ILE A 65 1.66 -12.45 -0.07
CA ILE A 65 1.69 -10.97 0.01
C ILE A 65 3.12 -10.46 0.01
N VAL A 66 3.99 -11.02 0.85
CA VAL A 66 5.41 -10.63 0.96
C VAL A 66 6.17 -10.92 -0.34
N HIS A 67 5.88 -12.04 -1.01
CA HIS A 67 6.47 -12.36 -2.30
C HIS A 67 6.07 -11.36 -3.39
N GLU A 68 4.78 -11.04 -3.48
CA GLU A 68 4.24 -10.08 -4.46
C GLU A 68 4.73 -8.65 -4.20
N SER A 69 5.06 -8.31 -2.94
CA SER A 69 5.62 -7.00 -2.62
C SER A 69 7.08 -6.84 -3.01
N GLY A 70 7.77 -7.93 -3.33
CA GLY A 70 9.18 -7.91 -3.74
C GLY A 70 10.15 -7.43 -2.66
N VAL A 71 9.69 -7.31 -1.41
CA VAL A 71 10.52 -6.85 -0.29
C VAL A 71 11.50 -7.95 0.10
N SER A 72 12.66 -7.51 0.56
CA SER A 72 13.80 -8.35 0.86
C SER A 72 14.51 -7.89 2.13
N GLN A 73 15.64 -8.52 2.43
CA GLN A 73 16.39 -8.23 3.65
C GLN A 73 16.76 -6.74 3.73
N ASP A 74 16.61 -6.17 4.94
CA ASP A 74 16.95 -4.77 5.28
C ASP A 74 16.07 -3.69 4.63
N ASP A 75 15.10 -4.04 3.79
CA ASP A 75 14.11 -3.09 3.27
C ASP A 75 13.28 -2.47 4.40
N THR A 76 12.98 -1.17 4.27
CA THR A 76 12.12 -0.44 5.20
C THR A 76 10.66 -0.59 4.79
N VAL A 77 9.89 -1.28 5.62
CA VAL A 77 8.48 -1.57 5.38
C VAL A 77 7.59 -0.81 6.36
N LEU A 78 6.63 -0.10 5.80
CA LEU A 78 5.48 0.41 6.55
C LEU A 78 4.35 -0.62 6.48
N GLU A 79 3.83 -1.05 7.62
CA GLU A 79 2.62 -1.87 7.73
C GLU A 79 1.51 -1.05 8.41
N VAL A 80 0.32 -1.02 7.83
CA VAL A 80 -0.86 -0.37 8.44
C VAL A 80 -1.88 -1.42 8.83
N GLY A 81 -2.33 -1.38 10.08
CA GLY A 81 -3.26 -2.35 10.64
C GLY A 81 -2.66 -3.76 10.75
N PRO A 82 -1.51 -3.92 11.45
CA PRO A 82 -0.86 -5.23 11.62
C PRO A 82 -1.75 -6.24 12.36
N GLY A 83 -2.72 -5.77 13.13
CA GLY A 83 -3.60 -6.62 13.92
C GLY A 83 -2.81 -7.49 14.89
N LEU A 84 -2.99 -8.80 14.81
CA LEU A 84 -2.33 -9.76 15.68
C LEU A 84 -0.93 -10.17 15.19
N GLY A 85 -0.48 -9.65 14.04
CA GLY A 85 0.90 -9.81 13.56
C GLY A 85 1.13 -10.89 12.51
N SER A 86 0.09 -11.43 11.86
CA SER A 86 0.27 -12.47 10.83
C SER A 86 1.15 -12.01 9.67
N LEU A 87 0.87 -10.81 9.14
CA LEU A 87 1.65 -10.23 8.05
C LEU A 87 2.98 -9.66 8.57
N THR A 88 2.97 -8.99 9.73
CA THR A 88 4.18 -8.54 10.44
C THR A 88 5.22 -9.65 10.56
N LEU A 89 4.83 -10.85 11.02
CA LEU A 89 5.76 -11.97 11.15
C LEU A 89 6.30 -12.43 9.80
N ALA A 90 5.48 -12.46 8.75
CA ALA A 90 5.96 -12.82 7.41
C ALA A 90 6.93 -11.77 6.83
N LEU A 91 6.70 -10.48 7.09
CA LEU A 91 7.61 -9.41 6.72
C LEU A 91 8.95 -9.54 7.48
N LEU A 92 8.87 -9.78 8.78
CA LEU A 92 10.05 -10.01 9.61
C LEU A 92 10.80 -11.30 9.21
N GLU A 93 10.11 -12.36 8.78
CA GLU A 93 10.68 -13.60 8.22
C GLU A 93 11.54 -13.29 6.98
N ALA A 94 11.13 -12.32 6.16
CA ALA A 94 11.87 -11.86 4.98
C ALA A 94 13.08 -10.96 5.29
N GLY A 95 13.35 -10.66 6.57
CA GLY A 95 14.50 -9.86 6.99
C GLY A 95 14.30 -8.34 6.92
N THR A 96 13.07 -7.85 6.71
CA THR A 96 12.77 -6.41 6.61
C THR A 96 12.84 -5.70 7.97
N ARG A 97 12.89 -4.37 7.94
CA ARG A 97 12.62 -3.51 9.11
C ARG A 97 11.19 -3.02 9.02
N VAL A 98 10.35 -3.33 10.01
CA VAL A 98 8.92 -3.06 9.97
C VAL A 98 8.56 -1.96 10.96
N THR A 99 8.01 -0.86 10.46
CA THR A 99 7.24 0.11 11.27
C THR A 99 5.76 -0.18 11.07
N ALA A 100 5.07 -0.55 12.15
CA ALA A 100 3.66 -0.92 12.12
C ALA A 100 2.79 0.16 12.79
N ILE A 101 1.82 0.70 12.05
CA ILE A 101 0.85 1.68 12.54
C ILE A 101 -0.47 0.97 12.86
N GLU A 102 -0.86 0.98 14.12
CA GLU A 102 -2.08 0.33 14.62
C GLU A 102 -2.94 1.32 15.39
N ILE A 103 -4.22 1.44 15.01
CA ILE A 103 -5.16 2.38 15.63
C ILE A 103 -5.73 1.83 16.95
N ASP A 104 -5.87 0.50 17.07
CA ASP A 104 -6.42 -0.15 18.26
C ASP A 104 -5.31 -0.32 19.33
N PRO A 105 -5.40 0.38 20.48
CA PRO A 105 -4.36 0.33 21.50
C PRO A 105 -4.08 -1.09 22.03
N ALA A 106 -5.10 -1.95 22.10
CA ALA A 106 -4.94 -3.32 22.60
C ALA A 106 -4.13 -4.19 21.62
N LEU A 107 -4.34 -4.01 20.32
CA LEU A 107 -3.56 -4.70 19.29
C LEU A 107 -2.14 -4.15 19.22
N ALA A 108 -1.98 -2.83 19.27
CA ALA A 108 -0.67 -2.18 19.28
C ALA A 108 0.18 -2.65 20.47
N GLN A 109 -0.41 -2.73 21.67
CA GLN A 109 0.28 -3.24 22.86
C GLN A 109 0.60 -4.75 22.77
N ARG A 110 -0.26 -5.54 22.09
CA ARG A 110 -0.08 -6.99 21.97
C ARG A 110 1.01 -7.38 20.97
N LEU A 111 1.15 -6.65 19.87
CA LEU A 111 1.99 -7.05 18.74
C LEU A 111 3.47 -7.33 19.11
N PRO A 112 4.17 -6.50 19.91
CA PRO A 112 5.54 -6.79 20.32
C PRO A 112 5.69 -8.12 21.06
N GLY A 113 4.73 -8.46 21.94
CA GLY A 113 4.73 -9.72 22.67
C GLY A 113 4.48 -10.93 21.76
N THR A 114 3.64 -10.76 20.73
CA THR A 114 3.50 -11.78 19.68
C THR A 114 4.84 -11.99 18.96
N VAL A 115 5.49 -10.94 18.47
CA VAL A 115 6.77 -11.10 17.77
C VAL A 115 7.85 -11.70 18.66
N ALA A 116 7.98 -11.27 19.91
CA ALA A 116 8.93 -11.85 20.86
C ALA A 116 8.69 -13.36 21.11
N THR A 117 7.45 -13.82 21.03
CA THR A 117 7.10 -15.24 21.22
C THR A 117 7.40 -16.09 19.99
N PHE A 118 7.07 -15.58 18.79
CA PHE A 118 7.08 -16.39 17.56
C PHE A 118 8.31 -16.16 16.69
N MET A 119 9.01 -15.05 16.88
CA MET A 119 10.20 -14.65 16.12
C MET A 119 11.13 -13.74 16.95
N PRO A 120 11.67 -14.26 18.07
CA PRO A 120 12.44 -13.45 19.03
C PRO A 120 13.61 -12.70 18.38
N ASP A 121 14.33 -13.35 17.47
CA ASP A 121 15.51 -12.79 16.78
C ASP A 121 15.18 -11.60 15.86
N ALA A 122 13.90 -11.38 15.55
CA ALA A 122 13.44 -10.26 14.75
C ALA A 122 12.88 -9.09 15.57
N SER A 123 12.80 -9.21 16.90
CA SER A 123 12.12 -8.21 17.75
C SER A 123 12.73 -6.82 17.64
N ASN A 124 14.03 -6.71 17.39
CA ASN A 124 14.74 -5.44 17.20
C ASN A 124 14.49 -4.78 15.82
N ARG A 125 13.81 -5.48 14.90
CA ARG A 125 13.43 -4.97 13.57
C ARG A 125 11.97 -4.52 13.51
N LEU A 126 11.23 -4.64 14.61
CA LEU A 126 9.85 -4.15 14.72
C LEU A 126 9.80 -2.85 15.52
N HIS A 127 9.13 -1.84 14.97
CA HIS A 127 8.66 -0.67 15.70
C HIS A 127 7.14 -0.58 15.58
N VAL A 128 6.42 -0.40 16.69
CA VAL A 128 4.95 -0.33 16.71
C VAL A 128 4.50 1.02 17.21
N ILE A 129 3.62 1.67 16.45
CA ILE A 129 3.15 3.02 16.71
C ILE A 129 1.63 2.97 16.82
N ASN A 130 1.12 3.29 18.02
CA ASN A 130 -0.31 3.37 18.22
C ASN A 130 -0.84 4.72 17.71
N HIS A 131 -1.27 4.75 16.45
CA HIS A 131 -1.73 5.97 15.78
C HIS A 131 -2.78 5.65 14.72
N ASP A 132 -3.61 6.63 14.38
CA ASP A 132 -4.45 6.56 13.19
C ASP A 132 -3.61 6.88 11.94
N ALA A 133 -3.58 5.97 10.97
CA ALA A 133 -2.85 6.14 9.72
C ALA A 133 -3.37 7.32 8.86
N LEU A 134 -4.60 7.81 9.10
CA LEU A 134 -5.13 9.00 8.44
C LEU A 134 -4.57 10.31 9.01
N THR A 135 -4.03 10.27 10.23
CA THR A 135 -3.52 11.45 10.92
C THR A 135 -2.02 11.40 11.18
N VAL A 136 -1.35 10.26 10.97
CA VAL A 136 0.10 10.10 11.12
C VAL A 136 0.90 11.03 10.20
N THR A 137 1.89 11.70 10.76
CA THR A 137 2.79 12.62 10.06
C THR A 137 4.23 12.08 10.08
N PRO A 138 5.14 12.58 9.23
CA PRO A 138 6.54 12.16 9.26
C PRO A 138 7.23 12.40 10.61
N ASP A 139 6.78 13.37 11.41
CA ASP A 139 7.34 13.64 12.74
C ASP A 139 6.94 12.62 13.79
N ASP A 140 5.79 11.95 13.60
CA ASP A 140 5.36 10.83 14.45
C ASP A 140 6.21 9.57 14.21
N VAL A 141 6.87 9.49 13.05
CA VAL A 141 7.59 8.29 12.56
C VAL A 141 8.98 8.64 11.97
N PRO A 142 9.93 9.17 12.76
CA PRO A 142 11.21 9.67 12.26
C PRO A 142 11.99 8.65 11.40
N GLU A 143 11.94 7.37 11.74
CA GLU A 143 12.62 6.32 10.99
C GLU A 143 12.07 6.11 9.58
N LEU A 144 10.79 6.42 9.36
CA LEU A 144 10.21 6.44 8.02
C LEU A 144 10.56 7.75 7.31
N ARG A 145 10.47 8.89 8.00
CA ARG A 145 10.84 10.21 7.45
C ARG A 145 12.27 10.23 6.91
N ASP A 146 13.19 9.59 7.62
CA ASP A 146 14.62 9.61 7.33
C ASP A 146 15.06 8.43 6.45
N ALA A 147 14.13 7.53 6.06
CA ALA A 147 14.39 6.44 5.12
C ALA A 147 14.50 6.94 3.67
N ASN A 148 15.41 6.34 2.91
CA ASN A 148 15.57 6.63 1.48
C ASN A 148 14.37 6.12 0.65
N HIS A 149 13.90 4.91 0.96
CA HIS A 149 12.81 4.23 0.26
C HIS A 149 11.94 3.50 1.28
N ILE A 150 10.63 3.59 1.12
CA ILE A 150 9.64 2.86 1.91
C ILE A 150 8.79 2.02 0.97
N THR A 151 8.51 0.77 1.37
CA THR A 151 7.45 -0.04 0.78
C THR A 151 6.30 -0.20 1.77
N LEU A 152 5.07 0.16 1.38
CA LEU A 152 3.88 -0.15 2.17
C LEU A 152 3.41 -1.57 1.88
N VAL A 153 3.37 -2.43 2.89
CA VAL A 153 2.80 -3.78 2.77
C VAL A 153 1.73 -3.96 3.84
N ALA A 154 0.48 -4.09 3.44
CA ALA A 154 -0.63 -4.04 4.40
C ALA A 154 -1.87 -4.83 3.98
N ASN A 155 -2.60 -5.35 4.96
CA ASN A 155 -3.99 -5.78 4.81
C ASN A 155 -4.91 -4.65 5.30
N LEU A 156 -5.33 -3.76 4.40
CA LEU A 156 -5.96 -2.51 4.80
C LEU A 156 -7.42 -2.69 5.23
N PRO A 157 -7.88 -1.93 6.25
CA PRO A 157 -9.29 -1.91 6.64
C PRO A 157 -10.19 -1.44 5.49
N TYR A 158 -11.27 -2.18 5.25
CA TYR A 158 -12.08 -2.04 4.04
C TYR A 158 -12.77 -0.69 3.85
N ASN A 159 -13.13 -0.04 4.95
CA ASN A 159 -13.86 1.23 4.95
C ASN A 159 -12.96 2.46 4.73
N VAL A 160 -11.64 2.33 4.90
CA VAL A 160 -10.70 3.47 4.89
C VAL A 160 -9.45 3.23 4.06
N ALA A 161 -9.35 2.11 3.32
CA ALA A 161 -8.17 1.78 2.53
C ALA A 161 -7.76 2.88 1.54
N THR A 162 -8.69 3.42 0.73
CA THR A 162 -8.37 4.47 -0.25
C THR A 162 -7.88 5.76 0.43
N PRO A 163 -8.59 6.33 1.43
CA PRO A 163 -8.06 7.47 2.19
C PRO A 163 -6.67 7.22 2.78
N ILE A 164 -6.41 6.05 3.39
CA ILE A 164 -5.09 5.72 3.94
C ILE A 164 -4.01 5.79 2.85
N ILE A 165 -4.22 5.12 1.71
CA ILE A 165 -3.25 5.10 0.61
C ILE A 165 -2.93 6.52 0.14
N LEU A 166 -3.95 7.34 -0.12
CA LEU A 166 -3.75 8.70 -0.63
C LEU A 166 -3.08 9.62 0.39
N THR A 167 -3.44 9.50 1.68
CA THR A 167 -2.80 10.25 2.77
C THR A 167 -1.33 9.88 2.92
N LEU A 168 -0.99 8.59 2.87
CA LEU A 168 0.40 8.15 2.99
C LEU A 168 1.24 8.59 1.79
N LEU A 169 0.71 8.47 0.56
CA LEU A 169 1.39 8.96 -0.63
C LEU A 169 1.60 10.48 -0.62
N GLU A 170 0.67 11.22 -0.03
CA GLU A 170 0.81 12.66 0.17
C GLU A 170 1.91 13.02 1.18
N ARG A 171 1.96 12.32 2.32
CA ARG A 171 2.80 12.69 3.46
C ARG A 171 4.21 12.12 3.42
N PHE A 172 4.38 10.98 2.75
CA PHE A 172 5.66 10.27 2.63
C PHE A 172 6.10 10.24 1.18
N GLY A 173 6.96 11.20 0.80
CA GLY A 173 7.50 11.32 -0.56
C GLY A 173 8.34 10.10 -0.99
N GLN A 174 9.00 9.46 -0.03
CA GLN A 174 9.79 8.24 -0.15
C GLN A 174 8.97 6.94 -0.19
N LEU A 175 7.63 7.02 -0.13
CA LEU A 175 6.77 5.83 -0.32
C LEU A 175 6.68 5.52 -1.81
N ASP A 176 7.62 4.71 -2.31
CA ASP A 176 7.77 4.42 -3.73
C ASP A 176 6.91 3.26 -4.21
N HIS A 177 6.72 2.27 -3.33
CA HIS A 177 6.03 1.04 -3.66
C HIS A 177 4.97 0.73 -2.63
N PHE A 178 3.88 0.09 -3.07
CA PHE A 178 3.02 -0.61 -2.13
C PHE A 178 2.51 -1.93 -2.69
N THR A 179 2.24 -2.86 -1.77
CA THR A 179 1.43 -4.05 -2.02
C THR A 179 0.39 -4.14 -0.91
N VAL A 180 -0.86 -3.88 -1.27
CA VAL A 180 -1.95 -3.83 -0.29
C VAL A 180 -3.03 -4.83 -0.64
N MET A 181 -3.51 -5.52 0.37
CA MET A 181 -4.71 -6.32 0.29
C MET A 181 -5.91 -5.47 0.68
N VAL A 182 -6.90 -5.41 -0.22
CA VAL A 182 -8.17 -4.68 -0.05
C VAL A 182 -9.33 -5.53 -0.56
N GLN A 183 -10.57 -5.10 -0.35
CA GLN A 183 -11.72 -5.75 -0.99
C GLN A 183 -11.57 -5.77 -2.50
N LYS A 184 -12.07 -6.81 -3.16
CA LYS A 184 -11.98 -6.97 -4.61
C LYS A 184 -12.48 -5.73 -5.37
N GLU A 185 -13.64 -5.16 -5.02
CA GLU A 185 -14.17 -3.96 -5.71
C GLU A 185 -13.24 -2.75 -5.54
N VAL A 186 -12.63 -2.59 -4.37
CA VAL A 186 -11.68 -1.52 -4.11
C VAL A 186 -10.42 -1.72 -4.94
N ALA A 187 -9.90 -2.95 -5.03
CA ALA A 187 -8.76 -3.27 -5.89
C ALA A 187 -9.05 -2.98 -7.36
N ASP A 188 -10.20 -3.45 -7.85
CA ASP A 188 -10.67 -3.21 -9.21
C ASP A 188 -10.77 -1.69 -9.49
N ARG A 189 -11.19 -0.90 -8.50
CA ARG A 189 -11.28 0.56 -8.59
C ARG A 189 -9.92 1.26 -8.57
N LEU A 190 -8.98 0.85 -7.70
CA LEU A 190 -7.65 1.45 -7.65
C LEU A 190 -6.87 1.21 -8.97
N ALA A 191 -7.03 0.04 -9.59
CA ALA A 191 -6.38 -0.31 -10.85
C ALA A 191 -7.19 0.04 -12.11
N ALA A 192 -8.39 0.62 -11.98
CA ALA A 192 -9.26 0.92 -13.10
C ALA A 192 -8.63 1.95 -14.05
N LYS A 193 -8.82 1.73 -15.36
CA LYS A 193 -8.38 2.67 -16.42
C LYS A 193 -9.53 3.60 -16.85
N PRO A 194 -9.20 4.80 -17.38
CA PRO A 194 -10.19 5.78 -17.86
C PRO A 194 -11.21 5.18 -18.83
N GLY A 195 -12.44 5.70 -18.81
CA GLY A 195 -13.54 5.25 -19.68
C GLY A 195 -14.26 3.98 -19.22
N SER A 196 -13.76 3.26 -18.21
CA SER A 196 -14.47 2.13 -17.61
C SER A 196 -15.51 2.58 -16.57
N LYS A 197 -16.57 1.79 -16.35
CA LYS A 197 -17.60 2.09 -15.32
C LYS A 197 -17.04 2.09 -13.89
N ILE A 198 -15.96 1.33 -13.66
CA ILE A 198 -15.32 1.18 -12.36
C ILE A 198 -14.42 2.39 -12.06
N TYR A 199 -13.87 3.03 -13.10
CA TYR A 199 -13.03 4.23 -12.98
C TYR A 199 -13.75 5.34 -12.20
N GLY A 200 -13.02 5.91 -11.24
CA GLY A 200 -13.57 6.86 -10.28
C GLY A 200 -12.49 7.75 -9.68
N THR A 201 -12.91 8.62 -8.75
CA THR A 201 -12.02 9.49 -7.98
C THR A 201 -10.79 8.77 -7.39
N PRO A 202 -10.90 7.57 -6.79
CA PRO A 202 -9.73 6.86 -6.28
C PRO A 202 -8.71 6.51 -7.37
N SER A 203 -9.18 6.02 -8.51
CA SER A 203 -8.34 5.59 -9.64
C SER A 203 -7.48 6.75 -10.15
N ILE A 204 -8.12 7.90 -10.35
CA ILE A 204 -7.45 9.07 -10.93
C ILE A 204 -6.55 9.79 -9.91
N LYS A 205 -6.98 9.90 -8.64
CA LYS A 205 -6.13 10.49 -7.59
C LYS A 205 -4.90 9.62 -7.32
N LEU A 206 -5.01 8.31 -7.41
CA LEU A 206 -3.85 7.43 -7.32
C LEU A 206 -2.92 7.57 -8.53
N ALA A 207 -3.50 7.71 -9.73
CA ALA A 207 -2.73 7.90 -10.97
C ALA A 207 -1.89 9.19 -10.99
N TRP A 208 -2.18 10.17 -10.12
CA TRP A 208 -1.33 11.34 -9.89
C TRP A 208 0.07 10.95 -9.38
N TYR A 209 0.12 9.96 -8.50
CA TYR A 209 1.35 9.55 -7.83
C TYR A 209 2.12 8.49 -8.61
N GLY A 210 1.43 7.63 -9.38
CA GLY A 210 2.09 6.52 -10.05
C GLY A 210 1.14 5.53 -10.74
N HIS A 211 1.61 4.30 -10.90
CA HIS A 211 0.88 3.24 -11.58
C HIS A 211 0.45 2.16 -10.60
N ALA A 212 -0.84 1.80 -10.64
CA ALA A 212 -1.40 0.71 -9.86
C ALA A 212 -1.86 -0.45 -10.76
N GLU A 213 -1.63 -1.67 -10.30
CA GLU A 213 -2.01 -2.90 -10.96
C GLU A 213 -2.61 -3.90 -9.98
N ARG A 214 -3.50 -4.76 -10.48
CA ARG A 214 -4.09 -5.84 -9.67
C ARG A 214 -3.27 -7.10 -9.87
N SER A 215 -2.68 -7.65 -8.81
CA SER A 215 -1.79 -8.82 -8.92
C SER A 215 -2.48 -10.15 -8.64
N ALA A 216 -3.24 -10.28 -7.53
CA ALA A 216 -3.82 -11.55 -7.12
C ALA A 216 -5.21 -11.45 -6.48
N LEU A 217 -6.03 -12.50 -6.63
CA LEU A 217 -7.28 -12.67 -5.87
C LEU A 217 -6.99 -13.49 -4.60
N ILE A 218 -7.61 -13.11 -3.48
CA ILE A 218 -7.50 -13.77 -2.18
C ILE A 218 -8.90 -14.10 -1.67
N GLY A 219 -9.16 -15.39 -1.45
CA GLY A 219 -10.47 -15.87 -1.01
C GLY A 219 -10.78 -15.50 0.44
N ARG A 220 -12.04 -15.19 0.76
CA ARG A 220 -12.47 -14.77 2.12
C ARG A 220 -12.20 -15.78 3.25
N ASN A 221 -11.97 -17.05 2.94
CA ASN A 221 -11.82 -18.11 3.96
C ASN A 221 -10.46 -18.10 4.67
N VAL A 222 -9.52 -17.26 4.20
CA VAL A 222 -8.21 -17.07 4.83
C VAL A 222 -8.23 -16.04 5.95
N PHE A 223 -9.42 -15.56 6.34
CA PHE A 223 -9.61 -14.53 7.36
C PHE A 223 -10.44 -15.02 8.54
N TRP A 224 -10.19 -14.46 9.72
CA TRP A 224 -11.05 -14.56 10.88
C TRP A 224 -11.30 -13.17 11.51
N PRO A 225 -12.57 -12.76 11.69
CA PRO A 225 -13.76 -13.35 11.07
C PRO A 225 -13.67 -13.29 9.53
N ALA A 226 -14.40 -14.17 8.85
CA ALA A 226 -14.43 -14.15 7.39
C ALA A 226 -15.25 -12.94 6.90
N PRO A 227 -14.74 -12.16 5.93
CA PRO A 227 -15.49 -11.06 5.34
C PRO A 227 -16.60 -11.56 4.40
N ASN A 228 -17.52 -10.65 4.05
CA ASN A 228 -18.64 -10.94 3.16
C ASN A 228 -18.27 -10.99 1.66
N VAL A 229 -17.08 -10.53 1.31
CA VAL A 229 -16.58 -10.41 -0.06
C VAL A 229 -15.15 -10.93 -0.11
N ASP A 230 -14.68 -11.29 -1.30
CA ASP A 230 -13.29 -11.67 -1.51
C ASP A 230 -12.39 -10.42 -1.57
N SER A 231 -11.10 -10.65 -1.33
CA SER A 231 -10.06 -9.63 -1.35
C SER A 231 -9.21 -9.76 -2.61
N ALA A 232 -8.43 -8.73 -2.92
CA ALA A 232 -7.41 -8.77 -3.95
C ALA A 232 -6.20 -7.93 -3.55
N LEU A 233 -5.05 -8.29 -4.11
CA LEU A 233 -3.82 -7.54 -3.99
C LEU A 233 -3.73 -6.48 -5.08
N VAL A 234 -3.30 -5.29 -4.69
CA VAL A 234 -2.93 -4.19 -5.59
C VAL A 234 -1.47 -3.86 -5.34
N THR A 235 -0.70 -3.86 -6.41
CA THR A 235 0.68 -3.34 -6.42
C THR A 235 0.68 -1.93 -6.99
N PHE A 236 1.64 -1.12 -6.56
CA PHE A 236 1.82 0.23 -7.07
C PHE A 236 3.29 0.62 -7.08
N THR A 237 3.63 1.44 -8.09
CA THR A 237 4.94 2.07 -8.25
C THR A 237 4.75 3.56 -8.50
N ARG A 238 5.38 4.39 -7.65
CA ARG A 238 5.43 5.85 -7.77
C ARG A 238 6.24 6.26 -9.00
N TYR A 239 5.90 7.40 -9.60
CA TYR A 239 6.75 7.99 -10.64
C TYR A 239 8.12 8.43 -10.09
N PRO A 240 9.19 8.42 -10.90
CA PRO A 240 10.52 8.84 -10.45
C PRO A 240 10.58 10.26 -9.83
N ASP A 241 9.80 11.20 -10.37
CA ASP A 241 9.73 12.59 -9.86
C ASP A 241 8.69 12.74 -8.73
N GLY A 242 8.23 11.63 -8.16
CA GLY A 242 7.26 11.55 -7.08
C GLY A 242 5.79 11.73 -7.49
N GLN A 243 5.55 12.32 -8.65
CA GLN A 243 4.23 12.57 -9.24
C GLN A 243 4.30 12.59 -10.77
N LEU A 244 3.15 12.73 -11.43
CA LEU A 244 3.08 12.87 -12.87
C LEU A 244 3.84 14.13 -13.35
N THR A 245 4.86 13.94 -14.18
CA THR A 245 5.61 15.02 -14.82
C THR A 245 4.91 15.44 -16.10
N LEU A 246 4.59 16.73 -16.22
CA LEU A 246 4.10 17.30 -17.47
C LEU A 246 5.23 17.39 -18.49
N THR A 247 4.91 17.13 -19.76
CA THR A 247 5.86 17.30 -20.87
C THR A 247 6.28 18.76 -21.08
N GLN A 248 5.46 19.72 -20.66
CA GLN A 248 5.75 21.16 -20.72
C GLN A 248 5.11 21.94 -19.56
N GLY A 249 5.90 22.85 -18.98
CA GLY A 249 5.49 23.72 -17.87
C GLY A 249 5.63 23.07 -16.48
N GLU A 250 5.45 23.88 -15.44
CA GLU A 250 5.39 23.36 -14.07
C GLU A 250 4.04 22.68 -13.79
N PRO A 251 4.03 21.53 -13.08
CA PRO A 251 2.79 20.90 -12.68
C PRO A 251 2.02 21.83 -11.72
N PRO A 252 0.70 22.00 -11.91
CA PRO A 252 -0.13 22.78 -11.01
C PRO A 252 -0.16 22.14 -9.62
N ALA A 253 -0.56 22.92 -8.61
CA ALA A 253 -0.72 22.39 -7.26
C ALA A 253 -1.69 21.19 -7.24
N ARG A 254 -1.30 20.10 -6.56
CA ARG A 254 -2.11 18.88 -6.47
C ARG A 254 -3.57 19.15 -6.08
N ASP A 255 -3.78 20.01 -5.08
CA ASP A 255 -5.12 20.34 -4.58
C ASP A 255 -6.00 21.01 -5.63
N ARG A 256 -5.40 21.77 -6.55
CA ARG A 256 -6.11 22.35 -7.70
C ARG A 256 -6.62 21.24 -8.62
N VAL A 257 -5.77 20.29 -8.96
CA VAL A 257 -6.12 19.14 -9.81
C VAL A 257 -7.18 18.28 -9.12
N PHE A 258 -7.02 18.01 -7.83
CA PHE A 258 -7.96 17.18 -7.07
C PHE A 258 -9.33 17.85 -6.93
N THR A 259 -9.37 19.19 -6.80
CA THR A 259 -10.63 19.95 -6.83
C THR A 259 -11.38 19.77 -8.16
N LEU A 260 -10.66 19.81 -9.30
CA LEU A 260 -11.28 19.57 -10.61
C LEU A 260 -11.79 18.13 -10.75
N ILE A 261 -11.02 17.15 -10.27
CA ILE A 261 -11.42 15.75 -10.24
C ILE A 261 -12.71 15.59 -9.43
N ASP A 262 -12.74 16.10 -8.19
CA ASP A 262 -13.89 15.94 -7.31
C ASP A 262 -15.16 16.60 -7.89
N ALA A 263 -15.02 17.78 -8.50
CA ALA A 263 -16.12 18.45 -9.19
C ALA A 263 -16.64 17.66 -10.40
N ALA A 264 -15.74 17.11 -11.23
CA ALA A 264 -16.10 16.33 -12.41
C ALA A 264 -16.79 15.00 -12.04
N PHE A 265 -16.27 14.29 -11.04
CA PHE A 265 -16.84 13.02 -10.57
C PHE A 265 -18.06 13.20 -9.66
N GLY A 266 -18.25 14.36 -9.03
CA GLY A 266 -19.48 14.69 -8.31
C GLY A 266 -20.72 14.79 -9.21
N GLN A 267 -20.52 14.98 -10.52
CA GLN A 267 -21.59 15.12 -11.51
C GLN A 267 -21.43 14.17 -12.70
N ARG A 268 -21.13 12.88 -12.45
CA ARG A 268 -20.73 11.86 -13.46
C ARG A 268 -21.53 11.82 -14.77
N ARG A 269 -22.82 12.17 -14.73
CA ARG A 269 -23.71 12.14 -15.91
C ARG A 269 -23.62 13.39 -16.80
N LYS A 270 -23.05 14.48 -16.29
CA LYS A 270 -22.91 15.75 -17.01
C LYS A 270 -21.61 15.78 -17.83
N THR A 271 -21.61 16.63 -18.85
CA THR A 271 -20.38 16.98 -19.59
C THR A 271 -19.43 17.77 -18.70
N LEU A 272 -18.14 17.80 -19.06
CA LEU A 272 -17.10 18.56 -18.35
C LEU A 272 -17.46 20.04 -18.24
N HIS A 273 -17.91 20.66 -19.34
CA HIS A 273 -18.35 22.05 -19.33
C HIS A 273 -19.40 22.32 -18.25
N ALA A 274 -20.40 21.43 -18.15
CA ALA A 274 -21.48 21.61 -17.18
C ALA A 274 -21.05 21.27 -15.75
N ALA A 275 -20.15 20.30 -15.56
CA ALA A 275 -19.63 19.92 -14.25
C ALA A 275 -18.63 20.95 -13.68
N LEU A 276 -17.84 21.58 -14.55
CA LEU A 276 -16.72 22.46 -14.20
C LEU A 276 -16.98 23.95 -14.49
N LYS A 277 -18.22 24.32 -14.85
CA LYS A 277 -18.63 25.67 -15.28
C LYS A 277 -18.09 26.82 -14.42
N HIS A 278 -17.99 26.63 -13.11
CA HIS A 278 -17.54 27.65 -12.16
C HIS A 278 -16.04 27.58 -11.82
N LEU A 279 -15.34 26.55 -12.28
CA LEU A 279 -13.95 26.27 -11.92
C LEU A 279 -12.99 26.43 -13.10
N VAL A 280 -13.49 26.27 -14.32
CA VAL A 280 -12.70 26.19 -15.55
C VAL A 280 -13.26 27.14 -16.61
N PRO A 281 -12.50 28.15 -17.07
CA PRO A 281 -12.92 29.02 -18.16
C PRO A 281 -12.92 28.26 -19.49
N GLN A 282 -13.77 28.65 -20.44
CA GLN A 282 -13.89 27.96 -21.74
C GLN A 282 -12.55 27.86 -22.48
N ALA A 283 -11.76 28.93 -22.47
CA ALA A 283 -10.44 28.96 -23.10
C ALA A 283 -9.45 27.94 -22.51
N ALA A 284 -9.63 27.48 -21.27
CA ALA A 284 -8.76 26.46 -20.67
C ALA A 284 -8.97 25.08 -21.30
N PHE A 285 -10.18 24.75 -21.76
CA PHE A 285 -10.42 23.49 -22.49
C PHE A 285 -9.69 23.46 -23.82
N GLU A 286 -9.72 24.57 -24.56
CA GLU A 286 -9.00 24.71 -25.84
C GLU A 286 -7.49 24.68 -25.61
N ALA A 287 -6.97 25.45 -24.65
CA ALA A 287 -5.55 25.47 -24.31
C ALA A 287 -5.04 24.10 -23.79
N ALA A 288 -5.90 23.32 -23.14
CA ALA A 288 -5.61 21.97 -22.71
C ALA A 288 -5.96 20.90 -23.76
N ASN A 289 -6.38 21.26 -24.98
CA ASN A 289 -6.78 20.33 -26.03
C ASN A 289 -7.78 19.24 -25.53
N ILE A 290 -8.84 19.67 -24.83
CA ILE A 290 -9.87 18.79 -24.26
C ILE A 290 -11.23 19.18 -24.83
N ASP A 291 -11.95 18.20 -25.38
CA ASP A 291 -13.35 18.38 -25.77
C ASP A 291 -14.23 18.59 -24.52
N PRO A 292 -14.84 19.77 -24.34
CA PRO A 292 -15.64 20.12 -23.17
C PRO A 292 -16.97 19.35 -23.09
N THR A 293 -17.37 18.64 -24.15
CA THR A 293 -18.58 17.80 -24.20
C THR A 293 -18.35 16.39 -23.64
N ARG A 294 -17.09 15.98 -23.47
CA ARG A 294 -16.74 14.71 -22.79
C ARG A 294 -17.22 14.69 -21.36
N ARG A 295 -17.32 13.49 -20.77
CA ARG A 295 -17.60 13.30 -19.34
C ARG A 295 -16.29 13.17 -18.55
N GLY A 296 -16.32 13.58 -17.28
CA GLY A 296 -15.15 13.52 -16.39
C GLY A 296 -14.51 12.12 -16.28
N GLU A 297 -15.32 11.06 -16.28
CA GLU A 297 -14.84 9.67 -16.21
C GLU A 297 -14.07 9.19 -17.45
N THR A 298 -14.02 10.00 -18.52
CA THR A 298 -13.22 9.71 -19.72
C THR A 298 -11.84 10.37 -19.68
N LEU A 299 -11.55 11.23 -18.69
CA LEU A 299 -10.29 11.95 -18.63
C LEU A 299 -9.22 11.16 -17.88
N THR A 300 -8.01 11.22 -18.42
CA THR A 300 -6.78 10.78 -17.78
C THR A 300 -6.31 11.81 -16.75
N ILE A 301 -5.41 11.40 -15.85
CA ILE A 301 -4.81 12.34 -14.89
C ILE A 301 -3.96 13.42 -15.60
N ASP A 302 -3.29 13.08 -16.72
CA ASP A 302 -2.57 14.04 -17.55
C ASP A 302 -3.52 15.13 -18.07
N GLU A 303 -4.68 14.75 -18.60
CA GLU A 303 -5.68 15.71 -19.09
C GLU A 303 -6.18 16.64 -17.97
N PHE A 304 -6.47 16.11 -16.77
CA PHE A 304 -6.83 16.97 -15.64
C PHE A 304 -5.70 17.91 -15.21
N THR A 305 -4.46 17.43 -15.27
CA THR A 305 -3.27 18.22 -14.92
C THR A 305 -3.04 19.34 -15.95
N ARG A 306 -3.14 19.04 -17.25
CA ARG A 306 -3.07 20.04 -18.33
C ARG A 306 -4.21 21.06 -18.24
N LEU A 307 -5.42 20.63 -17.87
CA LEU A 307 -6.56 21.52 -17.67
C LEU A 307 -6.35 22.48 -16.50
N ALA A 308 -5.83 21.99 -15.38
CA ALA A 308 -5.48 22.83 -14.24
C ALA A 308 -4.37 23.83 -14.59
N ALA A 309 -3.29 23.38 -15.24
CA ALA A 309 -2.20 24.25 -15.70
C ALA A 309 -2.69 25.34 -16.67
N ALA A 310 -3.62 25.00 -17.57
CA ALA A 310 -4.23 25.97 -18.48
C ALA A 310 -5.06 27.03 -17.74
N CYS A 311 -5.80 26.63 -16.68
CA CYS A 311 -6.51 27.59 -15.84
C CYS A 311 -5.55 28.57 -15.16
N ASP A 312 -4.43 28.07 -14.62
CA ASP A 312 -3.49 28.89 -13.86
C ASP A 312 -2.81 29.95 -14.75
N ARG A 313 -2.42 29.56 -15.98
CA ARG A 313 -1.88 30.50 -16.99
C ARG A 313 -2.87 31.61 -17.36
N ILE A 314 -4.11 31.24 -17.72
CA ILE A 314 -5.14 32.22 -18.10
C ILE A 314 -5.44 33.21 -16.96
N ASN A 315 -5.44 32.73 -15.71
CA ASN A 315 -5.64 33.60 -14.54
C ASN A 315 -4.43 34.50 -14.24
N ALA A 316 -3.22 34.15 -14.67
CA ALA A 316 -2.04 35.00 -14.57
C ALA A 316 -2.09 36.12 -15.63
N ASP A 317 -2.33 35.75 -16.89
CA ASP A 317 -2.40 36.69 -18.02
C ASP A 317 -3.51 37.75 -17.82
N GLY A 318 -4.66 37.34 -17.28
CA GLY A 318 -5.77 38.26 -16.97
C GLY A 318 -5.47 39.24 -15.83
N ARG A 319 -4.57 38.89 -14.90
CA ARG A 319 -4.11 39.78 -13.83
C ARG A 319 -3.08 40.78 -14.33
N GLU A 320 -2.17 40.35 -15.20
CA GLU A 320 -1.18 41.25 -15.83
C GLU A 320 -1.85 42.26 -16.78
N ALA A 321 -2.88 41.85 -17.51
CA ALA A 321 -3.64 42.77 -18.38
C ALA A 321 -4.52 43.79 -17.62
N SER A 322 -4.74 43.59 -16.32
CA SER A 322 -5.56 44.46 -15.47
C SER A 322 -4.76 45.34 -14.50
N ALA A 323 -3.43 45.18 -14.46
CA ALA A 323 -2.49 45.94 -13.64
C ALA A 323 -1.86 47.08 -14.45
#